data_AF-A0A5C7QAL4-F1
#
_entry.id   AF-A0A5C7QAL4-F1
#
_cell.length_a   1.000
_cell.length_b   1.000
_cell.length_c   1.000
_cell.angle_alpha   90.00
_cell.angle_beta   90.00
_cell.angle_gamma   90.00
#
_symmetry.space_group_name_H-M   'P 1'
#
loop_
_entity.id
_entity.type
_entity.pdbx_description
1 polymer ?
#
loop_
_entity_poly.entity_id
_entity_poly.type
_entity_poly.pdbx_seq_one_letter_code
_entity_poly.pdbx_strand_id
1 'polypeptide(L)'
;MAKVPYSAVPSAEPQMVATPDQRVSVSGAAFGADVANAIGHLGQTVEKAGDQMFARAIAIQQVNNKAEADEADAKYMMEAGKLQADFNSLQGKDAVDRYPHYIKSLQELRLNVRKDLSNQASQKMFDSASLSTMGRTVFNGAGHAASQNRRYVIGASQARIDATTDYVRTNPRDENAFRDGMRTMEGEVRGTQRDVNGWSPEQTEEAVSKNRSSMWSNRIAGLARTEPFAAKKMLDENRAALRGEDADRVEGVVRSNLNNVGARNIEAEVNSDLRTDPSGRAKTLLERQNEAREKAKAIDPDNVVFQDMAVQRVLAGYNQSIQAKRDLDLDNINTISEALMKGGPGGKLPTTVDELTAVSPQVASAWEELEPSKQRSFMRALSQNAKGDVAWTQAGLKRYQQLVGMAQSSPDEFLDVDVTAENIPNSAKVRLVGQQAKAKAAPEGDPRVRQAMSTLLPLLGPVGLGSRTTQNQADYDQFVGALADQMHEYEDVFKKRPQGKDLQDMAGRLLQQMHSPEFMLPWSKDYMYKMPIPDEVLTRAKTEFKAKNGYEPSDDAIRREYIRQQYQKLYGKPQRPEAKS
;
A
#
# COMPACT_ATOMS: atom_id res chain seq x y z
N MET A 1 -10.38 16.24 55.86
CA MET A 1 -8.97 15.88 56.08
C MET A 1 -8.87 15.02 57.33
N ALA A 2 -8.34 13.80 57.20
CA ALA A 2 -7.63 13.09 58.27
C ALA A 2 -6.61 12.16 57.58
N LYS A 3 -5.34 12.56 57.58
CA LYS A 3 -4.23 11.73 57.08
C LYS A 3 -3.85 10.77 58.22
N VAL A 4 -4.06 9.47 58.02
CA VAL A 4 -3.49 8.44 58.89
C VAL A 4 -2.08 8.13 58.36
N PRO A 5 -1.02 8.23 59.19
CA PRO A 5 0.33 7.91 58.74
C PRO A 5 0.50 6.39 58.57
N TYR A 6 0.92 5.99 57.37
CA TYR A 6 1.36 4.64 57.05
C TYR A 6 2.84 4.49 57.42
N SER A 7 3.16 3.49 58.27
CA SER A 7 4.54 3.13 58.62
C SER A 7 4.93 1.86 57.86
N ALA A 8 6.01 1.94 57.09
CA ALA A 8 6.42 0.90 56.14
C ALA A 8 7.61 0.07 56.64
N VAL A 9 7.64 -0.37 57.89
CA VAL A 9 8.41 -1.56 58.36
C VAL A 9 8.13 -1.86 59.84
N PRO A 10 8.04 -3.13 60.27
CA PRO A 10 8.04 -3.47 61.69
C PRO A 10 9.42 -3.17 62.32
N SER A 11 9.47 -2.33 63.35
CA SER A 11 10.66 -2.19 64.21
C SER A 11 10.69 -3.33 65.23
N ALA A 12 11.11 -4.50 64.79
CA ALA A 12 11.48 -5.60 65.68
C ALA A 12 12.93 -6.00 65.33
N GLU A 13 13.87 -5.55 66.16
CA GLU A 13 15.22 -6.10 66.14
C GLU A 13 15.16 -7.59 66.52
N PRO A 14 15.78 -8.50 65.75
CA PRO A 14 15.88 -9.89 66.15
C PRO A 14 16.79 -10.00 67.38
N GLN A 15 16.21 -10.24 68.55
CA GLN A 15 16.97 -10.70 69.70
C GLN A 15 17.51 -12.09 69.39
N MET A 16 18.79 -12.17 69.05
CA MET A 16 19.55 -13.41 69.06
C MET A 16 19.70 -13.87 70.52
N VAL A 17 18.73 -14.61 71.02
CA VAL A 17 18.92 -15.42 72.24
C VAL A 17 19.68 -16.66 71.81
N ALA A 18 20.98 -16.69 72.12
CA ALA A 18 21.80 -17.88 71.99
C ALA A 18 21.17 -19.01 72.84
N THR A 19 20.96 -20.17 72.24
CA THR A 19 20.60 -21.39 72.97
C THR A 19 21.69 -21.65 74.03
N PRO A 20 21.34 -21.93 75.30
CA PRO A 20 22.37 -22.12 76.33
C PRO A 20 23.26 -23.32 76.01
N ASP A 21 24.57 -23.11 76.05
CA ASP A 21 25.57 -24.18 75.99
C ASP A 21 25.32 -25.18 77.12
N GLN A 22 24.95 -26.41 76.78
CA GLN A 22 25.01 -27.53 77.72
C GLN A 22 26.48 -27.86 78.00
N ARG A 23 27.04 -27.29 79.06
CA ARG A 23 28.28 -27.78 79.67
C ARG A 23 27.98 -29.06 80.44
N VAL A 24 28.27 -30.21 79.83
CA VAL A 24 28.39 -31.46 80.59
C VAL A 24 29.69 -31.41 81.38
N SER A 25 29.59 -31.15 82.68
CA SER A 25 30.68 -31.34 83.64
C SER A 25 30.86 -32.84 83.86
N VAL A 26 31.75 -33.47 83.09
CA VAL A 26 32.25 -34.81 83.42
C VAL A 26 33.22 -34.62 84.58
N SER A 27 32.95 -35.20 85.74
CA SER A 27 33.93 -35.22 86.82
C SER A 27 35.12 -36.09 86.38
N GLY A 28 36.34 -35.58 86.56
CA GLY A 28 37.60 -36.28 86.28
C GLY A 28 37.84 -37.53 87.13
N ALA A 29 36.87 -37.98 87.92
CA ALA A 29 36.90 -39.23 88.68
C ALA A 29 36.30 -40.43 87.90
N ALA A 30 35.76 -40.22 86.68
CA ALA A 30 35.15 -41.29 85.88
C ALA A 30 36.13 -42.03 84.93
N PHE A 31 37.42 -41.69 84.96
CA PHE A 31 38.44 -42.40 84.18
C PHE A 31 39.70 -42.66 85.02
N GLY A 32 39.80 -43.88 85.56
CA GLY A 32 41.11 -44.49 85.82
C GLY A 32 41.73 -44.39 87.21
N ALA A 33 40.96 -44.34 88.30
CA ALA A 33 41.52 -44.44 89.65
C ALA A 33 40.69 -45.36 90.57
N ASP A 34 40.76 -46.67 90.33
CA ASP A 34 40.56 -47.72 91.35
C ASP A 34 41.11 -49.10 90.90
N VAL A 35 42.07 -49.11 89.98
CA VAL A 35 42.86 -50.33 89.66
C VAL A 35 44.02 -50.39 90.65
N ALA A 36 43.75 -50.75 91.91
CA ALA A 36 44.82 -51.04 92.87
C ALA A 36 44.47 -51.97 94.04
N ASN A 37 43.23 -52.41 94.27
CA ASN A 37 42.94 -53.34 95.38
C ASN A 37 41.80 -54.33 95.07
N ALA A 38 42.12 -55.50 94.50
CA ALA A 38 41.41 -56.77 94.71
C ALA A 38 42.06 -57.91 93.90
N ILE A 39 43.24 -58.36 94.31
CA ILE A 39 43.73 -59.71 93.95
C ILE A 39 43.00 -60.67 94.88
N GLY A 40 41.90 -61.28 94.43
CA GLY A 40 41.22 -62.28 95.26
C GLY A 40 39.82 -62.76 94.87
N HIS A 41 39.39 -62.75 93.60
CA HIS A 41 38.18 -63.50 93.17
C HIS A 41 38.25 -63.88 91.68
N LEU A 42 39.02 -64.91 91.33
CA LEU A 42 39.23 -65.36 89.94
C LEU A 42 38.20 -66.42 89.44
N GLY A 43 37.08 -66.62 90.15
CA GLY A 43 36.14 -67.73 89.87
C GLY A 43 34.67 -67.35 89.60
N GLN A 44 34.23 -66.11 89.84
CA GLN A 44 32.85 -65.64 89.59
C GLN A 44 32.77 -64.45 88.61
N THR A 45 33.90 -64.06 88.02
CA THR A 45 34.05 -62.86 87.19
C THR A 45 34.02 -63.17 85.69
N VAL A 46 34.11 -64.45 85.31
CA VAL A 46 34.12 -64.87 83.89
C VAL A 46 32.71 -64.78 83.27
N GLU A 47 31.64 -65.11 84.01
CA GLU A 47 30.27 -64.93 83.53
C GLU A 47 29.90 -63.43 83.39
N LYS A 48 30.22 -62.59 84.38
CA LYS A 48 29.90 -61.15 84.34
C LYS A 48 30.75 -60.34 83.35
N ALA A 49 32.01 -60.73 83.10
CA ALA A 49 32.84 -60.10 82.06
C ALA A 49 32.40 -60.53 80.65
N GLY A 50 31.99 -61.80 80.48
CA GLY A 50 31.38 -62.30 79.24
C GLY A 50 30.09 -61.55 78.89
N ASP A 51 29.19 -61.37 79.86
CA ASP A 51 27.94 -60.63 79.67
C ASP A 51 28.17 -59.14 79.35
N GLN A 52 29.15 -58.50 79.99
CA GLN A 52 29.49 -57.09 79.71
C GLN A 52 30.20 -56.92 78.37
N MET A 53 31.09 -57.84 77.97
CA MET A 53 31.72 -57.82 76.65
C MET A 53 30.72 -58.15 75.54
N PHE A 54 29.80 -59.08 75.77
CA PHE A 54 28.70 -59.40 74.86
C PHE A 54 27.74 -58.22 74.71
N ALA A 55 27.36 -57.55 75.81
CA ALA A 55 26.56 -56.32 75.77
C ALA A 55 27.26 -55.18 75.02
N ARG A 56 28.58 -55.02 75.19
CA ARG A 56 29.38 -54.04 74.42
C ARG A 56 29.50 -54.42 72.95
N ALA A 57 29.68 -55.71 72.63
CA ALA A 57 29.71 -56.19 71.25
C ALA A 57 28.37 -55.98 70.54
N ILE A 58 27.25 -56.24 71.23
CA ILE A 58 25.90 -55.90 70.74
C ILE A 58 25.77 -54.39 70.53
N ALA A 59 26.25 -53.57 71.47
CA ALA A 59 26.20 -52.11 71.33
C ALA A 59 27.02 -51.62 70.13
N ILE A 60 28.23 -52.13 69.92
CA ILE A 60 29.06 -51.80 68.74
C ILE A 60 28.37 -52.26 67.45
N GLN A 61 27.77 -53.45 67.43
CA GLN A 61 27.02 -53.94 66.28
C GLN A 61 25.78 -53.09 65.99
N GLN A 62 25.06 -52.64 67.02
CA GLN A 62 23.93 -51.71 66.88
C GLN A 62 24.38 -50.36 66.32
N VAL A 63 25.52 -49.83 66.76
CA VAL A 63 26.12 -48.60 66.22
C VAL A 63 26.48 -48.77 64.74
N ASN A 64 27.11 -49.89 64.36
CA ASN A 64 27.46 -50.17 62.96
C ASN A 64 26.23 -50.34 62.06
N ASN A 65 25.21 -51.07 62.53
CA ASN A 65 23.95 -51.23 61.79
C ASN A 65 23.23 -49.89 61.60
N LYS A 66 23.29 -49.02 62.60
CA LYS A 66 22.73 -47.66 62.52
C LYS A 66 23.50 -46.80 61.52
N ALA A 67 24.84 -46.79 61.58
CA ALA A 67 25.67 -46.01 60.67
C ALA A 67 25.44 -46.43 59.21
N GLU A 68 25.37 -47.74 58.94
CA GLU A 68 25.08 -48.29 57.61
C GLU A 68 23.68 -47.88 57.10
N ALA A 69 22.67 -47.95 57.97
CA ALA A 69 21.31 -47.53 57.63
C ALA A 69 21.20 -46.01 57.38
N ASP A 70 21.90 -45.19 58.16
CA ASP A 70 21.92 -43.74 58.01
C ASP A 70 22.64 -43.34 56.69
N GLU A 71 23.74 -44.01 56.31
CA GLU A 71 24.42 -43.80 55.04
C GLU A 71 23.53 -44.20 53.84
N ALA A 72 22.83 -45.33 53.95
CA ALA A 72 21.87 -45.76 52.93
C ALA A 72 20.69 -44.80 52.79
N ASP A 73 20.16 -44.25 53.88
CA ASP A 73 19.12 -43.23 53.84
C ASP A 73 19.60 -41.93 53.17
N ALA A 74 20.83 -41.49 53.46
CA ALA A 74 21.44 -40.34 52.79
C ALA A 74 21.61 -40.58 51.28
N LYS A 75 22.07 -41.78 50.87
CA LYS A 75 22.16 -42.17 49.46
C LYS A 75 20.80 -42.14 48.78
N TYR A 76 19.78 -42.73 49.42
CA TYR A 76 18.41 -42.71 48.93
C TYR A 76 17.89 -41.28 48.76
N MET A 77 18.12 -40.42 49.75
CA MET A 77 17.70 -39.01 49.71
C MET A 77 18.33 -38.24 48.53
N MET A 78 19.62 -38.41 48.27
CA MET A 78 20.30 -37.74 47.15
C MET A 78 19.74 -38.19 45.79
N GLU A 79 19.62 -39.50 45.56
CA GLU A 79 19.13 -40.04 44.29
C GLU A 79 17.63 -39.77 44.10
N ALA A 80 16.82 -39.84 45.16
CA ALA A 80 15.41 -39.45 45.13
C ALA A 80 15.25 -37.95 44.80
N GLY A 81 16.18 -37.11 45.29
CA GLY A 81 16.25 -35.69 44.95
C GLY A 81 16.46 -35.45 43.46
N LYS A 82 17.31 -36.24 42.78
CA LYS A 82 17.49 -36.17 41.32
C LYS A 82 16.23 -36.56 40.57
N LEU A 83 15.62 -37.69 40.95
CA LEU A 83 14.34 -38.13 40.35
C LEU A 83 13.24 -37.08 40.52
N GLN A 84 13.17 -36.41 41.68
CA GLN A 84 12.22 -35.31 41.92
C GLN A 84 12.52 -34.11 41.01
N ALA A 85 13.79 -33.74 40.83
CA ALA A 85 14.18 -32.63 39.97
C ALA A 85 13.81 -32.90 38.50
N ASP A 86 14.12 -34.11 38.01
CA ASP A 86 13.76 -34.54 36.66
C ASP A 86 12.24 -34.52 36.47
N PHE A 87 11.47 -35.04 37.43
CA PHE A 87 10.02 -35.02 37.37
C PHE A 87 9.45 -33.59 37.39
N ASN A 88 10.00 -32.70 38.23
CA ASN A 88 9.57 -31.31 38.31
C ASN A 88 9.85 -30.50 37.04
N SER A 89 10.76 -30.96 36.19
CA SER A 89 11.03 -30.34 34.89
C SER A 89 9.89 -30.57 33.88
N LEU A 90 9.08 -31.61 34.05
CA LEU A 90 7.96 -31.92 33.17
C LEU A 90 6.83 -30.90 33.31
N GLN A 91 6.13 -30.62 32.20
CA GLN A 91 5.05 -29.64 32.14
C GLN A 91 3.77 -30.23 31.55
N GLY A 92 2.64 -29.58 31.84
CA GLY A 92 1.34 -29.94 31.26
C GLY A 92 0.97 -31.41 31.44
N LYS A 93 0.49 -32.03 30.35
CA LYS A 93 0.03 -33.43 30.36
C LYS A 93 1.14 -34.43 30.65
N ASP A 94 2.39 -34.16 30.24
CA ASP A 94 3.52 -35.07 30.46
C ASP A 94 3.81 -35.27 31.95
N ALA A 95 3.71 -34.20 32.76
CA ALA A 95 3.88 -34.30 34.21
C ALA A 95 2.81 -35.20 34.86
N VAL A 96 1.58 -35.15 34.35
CA VAL A 96 0.46 -35.99 34.82
C VAL A 96 0.69 -37.44 34.46
N ASP A 97 0.98 -37.70 33.18
CA ASP A 97 1.13 -39.05 32.64
C ASP A 97 2.38 -39.77 33.19
N ARG A 98 3.43 -39.02 33.55
CA ARG A 98 4.68 -39.57 34.11
C ARG A 98 4.66 -39.72 35.63
N TYR A 99 3.69 -39.16 36.34
CA TYR A 99 3.64 -39.24 37.80
C TYR A 99 3.61 -40.69 38.35
N PRO A 100 2.83 -41.64 37.79
CA PRO A 100 2.88 -43.03 38.24
C PRO A 100 4.26 -43.68 38.06
N HIS A 101 4.95 -43.38 36.96
CA HIS A 101 6.31 -43.87 36.71
C HIS A 101 7.31 -43.29 37.71
N TYR A 102 7.17 -42.01 38.05
CA TYR A 102 7.98 -41.36 39.07
C TYR A 102 7.87 -42.05 40.44
N ILE A 103 6.64 -42.34 40.91
CA ILE A 103 6.42 -43.09 42.15
C ILE A 103 7.10 -44.47 42.09
N LYS A 104 6.94 -45.17 40.97
CA LYS A 104 7.56 -46.50 40.78
C LYS A 104 9.09 -46.42 40.84
N SER A 105 9.67 -45.39 40.22
CA SER A 105 11.12 -45.17 40.23
C SER A 105 11.65 -44.93 41.65
N LEU A 106 10.92 -44.19 42.49
CA LEU A 106 11.25 -44.01 43.91
C LEU A 106 11.18 -45.33 44.70
N GLN A 107 10.16 -46.15 44.45
CA GLN A 107 10.02 -47.47 45.09
C GLN A 107 11.15 -48.41 44.69
N GLU A 108 11.46 -48.48 43.39
CA GLU A 108 12.54 -49.30 42.85
C GLU A 108 13.90 -48.84 43.41
N LEU A 109 14.15 -47.52 43.46
CA LEU A 109 15.34 -46.95 44.09
C LEU A 109 15.47 -47.37 45.56
N ARG A 110 14.40 -47.24 46.36
CA ARG A 110 14.39 -47.64 47.77
C ARG A 110 14.67 -49.13 47.94
N LEU A 111 14.05 -49.99 47.13
CA LEU A 111 14.26 -51.43 47.17
C LEU A 111 15.69 -51.82 46.77
N ASN A 112 16.29 -51.11 45.82
CA ASN A 112 17.67 -51.35 45.41
C ASN A 112 18.65 -50.97 46.54
N VAL A 113 18.49 -49.78 47.14
CA VAL A 113 19.30 -49.37 48.31
C VAL A 113 19.14 -50.35 49.48
N ARG A 114 17.92 -50.84 49.74
CA ARG A 114 17.64 -51.83 50.79
C ARG A 114 18.39 -53.15 50.58
N LYS A 115 18.56 -53.60 49.34
CA LYS A 115 19.24 -54.87 49.00
C LYS A 115 20.74 -54.83 49.27
N ASP A 116 21.34 -53.63 49.23
CA ASP A 116 22.78 -53.43 49.45
C ASP A 116 23.19 -53.49 50.93
N LEU A 117 22.22 -53.52 51.86
CA LEU A 117 22.46 -53.53 53.30
C LEU A 117 22.86 -54.92 53.84
N SER A 118 23.87 -54.94 54.70
CA SER A 118 24.56 -56.16 55.15
C SER A 118 23.71 -57.11 55.99
N ASN A 119 22.67 -56.63 56.67
CA ASN A 119 21.85 -57.45 57.55
C ASN A 119 20.41 -56.94 57.76
N GLN A 120 19.57 -57.79 58.37
CA GLN A 120 18.16 -57.50 58.60
C GLN A 120 17.91 -56.33 59.58
N ALA A 121 18.81 -56.09 60.53
CA ALA A 121 18.68 -54.99 61.48
C ALA A 121 18.89 -53.63 60.79
N SER A 122 19.94 -53.49 59.97
CA SER A 122 20.18 -52.31 59.13
C SER A 122 19.01 -52.09 58.14
N GLN A 123 18.51 -53.16 57.50
CA GLN A 123 17.33 -53.08 56.61
C GLN A 123 16.10 -52.52 57.30
N LYS A 124 15.79 -52.97 58.53
CA LYS A 124 14.65 -52.46 59.30
C LYS A 124 14.81 -50.99 59.69
N MET A 125 16.02 -50.58 60.08
CA MET A 125 16.32 -49.17 60.39
C MET A 125 16.15 -48.27 59.16
N PHE A 126 16.72 -48.68 58.02
CA PHE A 126 16.57 -47.99 56.74
C PHE A 126 15.11 -47.94 56.28
N ASP A 127 14.37 -49.05 56.40
CA ASP A 127 12.95 -49.10 56.02
C ASP A 127 12.11 -48.08 56.79
N SER A 128 12.43 -47.85 58.08
CA SER A 128 11.75 -46.82 58.88
C SER A 128 12.15 -45.40 58.48
N ALA A 129 13.43 -45.14 58.21
CA ALA A 129 13.94 -43.80 57.90
C ALA A 129 13.52 -43.33 56.50
N SER A 130 13.72 -44.18 55.48
CA SER A 130 13.51 -43.86 54.05
C SER A 130 12.06 -43.57 53.68
N LEU A 131 11.09 -44.08 54.45
CA LEU A 131 9.66 -43.79 54.24
C LEU A 131 9.34 -42.30 54.40
N SER A 132 10.04 -41.58 55.27
CA SER A 132 9.82 -40.13 55.44
C SER A 132 10.20 -39.37 54.18
N THR A 133 11.37 -39.68 53.62
CA THR A 133 11.87 -39.07 52.39
C THR A 133 10.97 -39.42 51.20
N MET A 134 10.62 -40.70 51.04
CA MET A 134 9.72 -41.16 49.99
C MET A 134 8.34 -40.49 50.08
N GLY A 135 7.77 -40.38 51.28
CA GLY A 135 6.49 -39.72 51.49
C GLY A 135 6.53 -38.27 51.01
N ARG A 136 7.54 -37.49 51.44
CA ARG A 136 7.70 -36.09 51.05
C ARG A 136 7.85 -35.91 49.54
N THR A 137 8.67 -36.72 48.88
CA THR A 137 8.90 -36.61 47.44
C THR A 137 7.66 -37.03 46.63
N VAL A 138 6.94 -38.06 47.07
CA VAL A 138 5.64 -38.43 46.46
C VAL A 138 4.62 -37.30 46.60
N PHE A 139 4.44 -36.72 47.80
CA PHE A 139 3.50 -35.60 48.00
C PHE A 139 3.87 -34.36 47.16
N ASN A 140 5.15 -34.02 47.08
CA ASN A 140 5.62 -32.89 46.26
C ASN A 140 5.37 -33.16 44.77
N GLY A 141 5.68 -34.36 44.29
CA GLY A 141 5.36 -34.78 42.91
C GLY A 141 3.86 -34.73 42.62
N ALA A 142 3.01 -35.17 43.55
CA ALA A 142 1.55 -35.09 43.40
C ALA A 142 1.09 -33.64 43.22
N GLY A 143 1.61 -32.72 44.04
CA GLY A 143 1.31 -31.29 43.95
C GLY A 143 1.72 -30.68 42.62
N HIS A 144 2.91 -31.01 42.11
CA HIS A 144 3.38 -30.58 40.79
C HIS A 144 2.49 -31.12 39.67
N ALA A 145 2.23 -32.44 39.64
CA ALA A 145 1.38 -33.08 38.65
C ALA A 145 -0.02 -32.45 38.61
N ALA A 146 -0.63 -32.22 39.79
CA ALA A 146 -1.94 -31.59 39.88
C ALA A 146 -1.92 -30.13 39.36
N SER A 147 -0.89 -29.35 39.70
CA SER A 147 -0.71 -27.98 39.19
C SER A 147 -0.58 -27.95 37.67
N GLN A 148 0.25 -28.83 37.10
CA GLN A 148 0.44 -28.96 35.67
C GLN A 148 -0.83 -29.44 34.96
N ASN A 149 -1.60 -30.35 35.58
CA ASN A 149 -2.89 -30.78 35.04
C ASN A 149 -3.87 -29.61 34.91
N ARG A 150 -4.00 -28.77 35.95
CA ARG A 150 -4.88 -27.59 35.90
C ARG A 150 -4.49 -26.65 34.76
N ARG A 151 -3.19 -26.36 34.62
CA ARG A 151 -2.66 -25.52 33.53
C ARG A 151 -2.96 -26.11 32.16
N TYR A 152 -2.76 -27.42 31.99
CA TYR A 152 -3.07 -28.12 30.74
C TYR A 152 -4.55 -28.03 30.39
N VAL A 153 -5.45 -28.32 31.33
CA VAL A 153 -6.90 -28.31 31.09
C VAL A 153 -7.40 -26.89 30.75
N ILE A 154 -6.95 -25.87 31.49
CA ILE A 154 -7.29 -24.47 31.19
C ILE A 154 -6.74 -24.05 29.83
N GLY A 155 -5.48 -24.38 29.53
CA GLY A 155 -4.86 -24.06 28.24
C GLY A 155 -5.59 -24.73 27.06
N ALA A 156 -5.99 -25.99 27.20
CA ALA A 156 -6.77 -26.70 26.19
C ALA A 156 -8.18 -26.08 26.00
N SER A 157 -8.82 -25.65 27.08
CA SER A 157 -10.10 -24.94 27.04
C SER A 157 -9.97 -23.60 26.31
N GLN A 158 -8.98 -22.79 26.67
CA GLN A 158 -8.73 -21.50 26.01
C GLN A 158 -8.42 -21.67 24.52
N ALA A 159 -7.59 -22.66 24.15
CA ALA A 159 -7.29 -22.94 22.75
C ALA A 159 -8.54 -23.27 21.92
N ARG A 160 -9.53 -23.96 22.50
CA ARG A 160 -10.82 -24.22 21.82
C ARG A 160 -11.63 -22.94 21.63
N ILE A 161 -11.70 -22.08 22.66
CA ILE A 161 -12.36 -20.78 22.56
C ILE A 161 -11.69 -19.91 21.47
N ASP A 162 -10.36 -19.86 21.46
CA ASP A 162 -9.59 -19.06 20.49
C ASP A 162 -9.82 -19.56 19.06
N ALA A 163 -9.74 -20.88 18.83
CA ALA A 163 -9.99 -21.49 17.52
C ALA A 163 -11.41 -21.20 17.01
N THR A 164 -12.41 -21.30 17.89
CA THR A 164 -13.79 -20.93 17.57
C THR A 164 -13.93 -19.45 17.25
N THR A 165 -13.28 -18.57 18.01
CA THR A 165 -13.31 -17.11 17.80
C THR A 165 -12.70 -16.74 16.45
N ASP A 166 -11.59 -17.38 16.07
CA ASP A 166 -10.96 -17.21 14.77
C ASP A 166 -11.82 -17.72 13.61
N TYR A 167 -12.51 -18.85 13.80
CA TYR A 167 -13.45 -19.37 12.80
C TYR A 167 -14.61 -18.39 12.56
N VAL A 168 -15.17 -17.81 13.62
CA VAL A 168 -16.21 -16.77 13.54
C VAL A 168 -15.70 -15.51 12.83
N ARG A 169 -14.47 -15.08 13.13
CA ARG A 169 -13.85 -13.91 12.49
C ARG A 169 -13.69 -14.09 10.98
N THR A 170 -13.34 -15.30 10.55
CA THR A 170 -13.10 -15.62 9.13
C THR A 170 -14.40 -15.95 8.39
N ASN A 171 -15.45 -16.37 9.10
CA ASN A 171 -16.77 -16.70 8.55
C ASN A 171 -17.89 -15.85 9.20
N PRO A 172 -17.81 -14.51 9.16
CA PRO A 172 -18.68 -13.64 9.96
C PRO A 172 -20.17 -13.69 9.57
N ARG A 173 -20.49 -14.20 8.36
CA ARG A 173 -21.86 -14.38 7.86
C ARG A 173 -22.52 -15.69 8.32
N ASP A 174 -21.74 -16.65 8.81
CA ASP A 174 -22.28 -17.94 9.22
C ASP A 174 -22.88 -17.82 10.63
N GLU A 175 -24.19 -17.65 10.67
CA GLU A 175 -24.95 -17.51 11.92
C GLU A 175 -24.95 -18.81 12.74
N ASN A 176 -24.92 -19.97 12.09
CA ASN A 176 -24.89 -21.25 12.79
C ASN A 176 -23.53 -21.44 13.46
N ALA A 177 -22.44 -21.17 12.72
CA ALA A 177 -21.09 -21.17 13.27
C ALA A 177 -20.95 -20.21 14.46
N PHE A 178 -21.52 -19.01 14.36
CA PHE A 178 -21.48 -18.05 15.46
C PHE A 178 -22.23 -18.58 16.70
N ARG A 179 -23.44 -19.10 16.52
CA ARG A 179 -24.25 -19.64 17.62
C ARG A 179 -23.59 -20.84 18.28
N ASP A 180 -23.08 -21.77 17.48
CA ASP A 180 -22.38 -22.96 17.98
C ASP A 180 -21.07 -22.57 18.66
N GLY A 181 -20.39 -21.56 18.13
CA GLY A 181 -19.20 -20.99 18.74
C GLY A 181 -19.47 -20.35 20.10
N MET A 182 -20.56 -19.57 20.21
CA MET A 182 -21.00 -19.01 21.50
C MET A 182 -21.35 -20.11 22.50
N ARG A 183 -22.06 -21.16 22.07
CA ARG A 183 -22.38 -22.32 22.94
C ARG A 183 -21.13 -23.04 23.41
N THR A 184 -20.16 -23.24 22.51
CA THR A 184 -18.87 -23.87 22.82
C THR A 184 -18.10 -23.04 23.84
N MET A 185 -17.98 -21.73 23.60
CA MET A 185 -17.33 -20.80 24.51
C MET A 185 -17.98 -20.81 25.89
N GLU A 186 -19.31 -20.70 25.96
CA GLU A 186 -20.02 -20.71 27.25
C GLU A 186 -19.87 -22.06 27.97
N GLY A 187 -19.92 -23.18 27.24
CA GLY A 187 -19.69 -24.52 27.80
C GLY A 187 -18.28 -24.67 28.38
N GLU A 188 -17.26 -24.17 27.69
CA GLU A 188 -15.87 -24.17 28.15
C GLU A 188 -15.67 -23.31 29.41
N VAL A 189 -16.22 -22.09 29.43
CA VAL A 189 -16.08 -21.18 30.57
C VAL A 189 -16.87 -21.69 31.78
N ARG A 190 -18.14 -22.07 31.59
CA ARG A 190 -19.06 -22.46 32.68
C ARG A 190 -18.85 -23.87 33.21
N GLY A 191 -18.31 -24.78 32.39
CA GLY A 191 -17.93 -26.13 32.78
C GLY A 191 -16.45 -26.19 33.12
N THR A 192 -15.61 -26.35 32.09
CA THR A 192 -14.18 -26.63 32.25
C THR A 192 -13.45 -25.60 33.11
N GLN A 193 -13.52 -24.32 32.76
CA GLN A 193 -12.72 -23.29 33.43
C GLN A 193 -13.23 -22.99 34.84
N ARG A 194 -14.55 -22.91 35.02
CA ARG A 194 -15.17 -22.74 36.34
C ARG A 194 -14.75 -23.85 37.30
N ASP A 195 -14.89 -25.11 36.89
CA ASP A 195 -14.64 -26.26 37.77
C ASP A 195 -13.15 -26.36 38.14
N VAL A 196 -12.24 -26.10 37.19
CA VAL A 196 -10.80 -26.19 37.44
C VAL A 196 -10.28 -25.03 38.28
N ASN A 197 -10.83 -23.82 38.10
CA ASN A 197 -10.40 -22.64 38.85
C ASN A 197 -11.16 -22.44 40.17
N GLY A 198 -12.29 -23.13 40.37
CA GLY A 198 -13.15 -22.93 41.53
C GLY A 198 -13.83 -21.55 41.56
N TRP A 199 -14.21 -21.03 40.38
CA TRP A 199 -14.80 -19.70 40.27
C TRP A 199 -16.18 -19.59 40.91
N SER A 200 -16.45 -18.44 41.52
CA SER A 200 -17.80 -18.06 41.95
C SER A 200 -18.72 -17.83 40.74
N PRO A 201 -20.05 -17.80 40.93
CA PRO A 201 -20.98 -17.42 39.87
C PRO A 201 -20.63 -16.08 39.23
N GLU A 202 -20.26 -15.07 40.03
CA GLU A 202 -19.93 -13.72 39.56
C GLU A 202 -18.65 -13.73 38.71
N GLN A 203 -17.61 -14.44 39.14
CA GLN A 203 -16.38 -14.61 38.35
C GLN A 203 -16.65 -15.33 37.02
N THR A 204 -17.54 -16.32 37.05
CA THR A 204 -17.94 -17.07 35.85
C THR A 204 -18.68 -16.18 34.88
N GLU A 205 -19.66 -15.40 35.34
CA GLU A 205 -20.39 -14.45 34.48
C GLU A 205 -19.47 -13.39 33.88
N GLU A 206 -18.51 -12.89 34.66
CA GLU A 206 -17.52 -11.93 34.19
C GLU A 206 -16.63 -12.52 33.08
N ALA A 207 -16.17 -13.76 33.25
CA ALA A 207 -15.41 -14.48 32.23
C ALA A 207 -16.23 -14.75 30.96
N VAL A 208 -17.51 -15.13 31.11
CA VAL A 208 -18.44 -15.30 29.97
C VAL A 208 -18.64 -13.97 29.25
N SER A 209 -18.89 -12.88 29.98
CA SER A 209 -19.06 -11.54 29.43
C SER A 209 -17.84 -11.09 28.61
N LYS A 210 -16.63 -11.31 29.15
CA LYS A 210 -15.37 -11.03 28.43
C LYS A 210 -15.26 -11.81 27.13
N ASN A 211 -15.49 -13.12 27.15
CA ASN A 211 -15.36 -13.95 25.94
C ASN A 211 -16.49 -13.68 24.93
N ARG A 212 -17.71 -13.39 25.39
CA ARG A 212 -18.84 -12.98 24.55
C ARG A 212 -18.54 -11.67 23.80
N SER A 213 -17.98 -10.70 24.51
CA SER A 213 -17.55 -9.43 23.92
C SER A 213 -16.47 -9.64 22.85
N SER A 214 -15.46 -10.48 23.14
CA SER A 214 -14.44 -10.87 22.15
C SER A 214 -15.04 -11.53 20.90
N MET A 215 -15.98 -12.46 21.07
CA MET A 215 -16.66 -13.15 19.96
C MET A 215 -17.41 -12.18 19.04
N TRP A 216 -18.23 -11.28 19.61
CA TRP A 216 -18.93 -10.26 18.84
C TRP A 216 -17.96 -9.31 18.14
N SER A 217 -16.95 -8.83 18.87
CA SER A 217 -15.94 -7.90 18.35
C SER A 217 -15.20 -8.51 17.15
N ASN A 218 -14.81 -9.78 17.23
CA ASN A 218 -14.15 -10.50 16.14
C ASN A 218 -15.08 -10.76 14.94
N ARG A 219 -16.35 -11.11 15.19
CA ARG A 219 -17.35 -11.26 14.13
C ARG A 219 -17.56 -9.97 13.34
N ILE A 220 -17.80 -8.86 14.05
CA ILE A 220 -18.03 -7.54 13.46
C ILE A 220 -16.77 -7.08 12.70
N ALA A 221 -15.58 -7.26 13.29
CA ALA A 221 -14.32 -6.92 12.63
C ALA A 221 -14.08 -7.75 11.36
N GLY A 222 -14.46 -9.03 11.36
CA GLY A 222 -14.45 -9.88 10.18
C GLY A 222 -15.40 -9.35 9.08
N LEU A 223 -16.63 -9.03 9.46
CA LEU A 223 -17.66 -8.53 8.54
C LEU A 223 -17.28 -7.19 7.91
N ALA A 224 -16.66 -6.30 8.69
CA ALA A 224 -16.31 -4.95 8.26
C ALA A 224 -15.39 -4.91 7.04
N ARG A 225 -14.57 -5.94 6.83
CA ARG A 225 -13.63 -6.02 5.69
C ARG A 225 -14.33 -6.11 4.34
N THR A 226 -15.51 -6.73 4.30
CA THR A 226 -16.25 -6.98 3.05
C THR A 226 -17.58 -6.25 3.01
N GLU A 227 -18.22 -6.05 4.15
CA GLU A 227 -19.52 -5.40 4.30
C GLU A 227 -19.50 -4.38 5.45
N PRO A 228 -18.86 -3.22 5.24
CA PRO A 228 -18.75 -2.21 6.29
C PRO A 228 -20.11 -1.67 6.75
N PHE A 229 -21.13 -1.62 5.89
CA PHE A 229 -22.48 -1.18 6.26
C PHE A 229 -23.19 -2.20 7.16
N ALA A 230 -23.12 -3.49 6.81
CA ALA A 230 -23.67 -4.55 7.66
C ALA A 230 -22.93 -4.66 8.99
N ALA A 231 -21.60 -4.46 8.98
CA ALA A 231 -20.80 -4.44 10.19
C ALA A 231 -21.15 -3.26 11.12
N LYS A 232 -21.37 -2.06 10.57
CA LYS A 232 -21.84 -0.90 11.35
C LYS A 232 -23.19 -1.18 11.99
N LYS A 233 -24.15 -1.69 11.22
CA LYS A 233 -25.46 -2.10 11.73
C LYS A 233 -25.32 -3.14 12.85
N MET A 234 -24.52 -4.18 12.63
CA MET A 234 -24.28 -5.23 13.62
C MET A 234 -23.61 -4.68 14.90
N LEU A 235 -22.67 -3.73 14.76
CA LEU A 235 -22.04 -3.05 15.89
C LEU A 235 -23.06 -2.27 16.73
N ASP A 236 -23.93 -1.49 16.07
CA ASP A 236 -24.93 -0.68 16.75
C ASP A 236 -25.96 -1.56 17.49
N GLU A 237 -26.46 -2.60 16.82
CA GLU A 237 -27.43 -3.54 17.38
C GLU A 237 -26.87 -4.35 18.56
N ASN A 238 -25.55 -4.60 18.59
CA ASN A 238 -24.90 -5.44 19.59
C ASN A 238 -23.96 -4.67 20.53
N ARG A 239 -24.06 -3.33 20.58
CA ARG A 239 -23.17 -2.49 21.42
C ARG A 239 -23.22 -2.87 22.90
N ALA A 240 -24.40 -3.26 23.39
CA ALA A 240 -24.59 -3.70 24.78
C ALA A 240 -23.88 -5.02 25.12
N ALA A 241 -23.54 -5.84 24.12
CA ALA A 241 -22.79 -7.08 24.29
C ALA A 241 -21.26 -6.88 24.29
N LEU A 242 -20.80 -5.65 24.01
CA LEU A 242 -19.39 -5.30 23.94
C LEU A 242 -18.93 -4.57 25.20
N ARG A 243 -17.75 -4.94 25.66
CA ARG A 243 -17.03 -4.23 26.74
C ARG A 243 -16.27 -3.05 26.15
N GLY A 244 -15.97 -2.04 26.98
CA GLY A 244 -15.37 -0.77 26.54
C GLY A 244 -14.20 -0.92 25.57
N GLU A 245 -13.16 -1.67 25.95
CA GLU A 245 -11.97 -1.89 25.10
C GLU A 245 -12.31 -2.59 23.77
N ASP A 246 -13.19 -3.59 23.81
CA ASP A 246 -13.59 -4.33 22.61
C ASP A 246 -14.48 -3.51 21.68
N ALA A 247 -15.33 -2.66 22.26
CA ALA A 247 -16.20 -1.72 21.57
C ALA A 247 -15.39 -0.65 20.85
N ASP A 248 -14.43 -0.02 21.54
CA ASP A 248 -13.58 1.03 20.97
C ASP A 248 -12.72 0.47 19.82
N ARG A 249 -12.11 -0.70 20.04
CA ARG A 249 -11.29 -1.39 19.05
C ARG A 249 -12.10 -1.74 17.80
N VAL A 250 -13.28 -2.33 17.95
CA VAL A 250 -14.10 -2.73 16.79
C VAL A 250 -14.74 -1.54 16.09
N GLU A 251 -15.11 -0.49 16.83
CA GLU A 251 -15.60 0.78 16.26
C GLU A 251 -14.54 1.42 15.38
N GLY A 252 -13.27 1.42 15.82
CA GLY A 252 -12.13 1.88 15.00
C GLY A 252 -11.98 1.07 13.70
N VAL A 253 -12.11 -0.26 13.76
CA VAL A 253 -12.05 -1.13 12.58
C VAL A 253 -13.22 -0.85 11.62
N VAL A 254 -14.45 -0.75 12.14
CA VAL A 254 -15.64 -0.47 11.34
C VAL A 254 -15.54 0.90 10.67
N ARG A 255 -15.17 1.95 11.41
CA ARG A 255 -15.00 3.30 10.86
C ARG A 255 -13.93 3.35 9.79
N SER A 256 -12.78 2.71 10.01
CA SER A 256 -11.72 2.64 9.00
C SER A 256 -12.18 1.97 7.71
N ASN A 257 -12.94 0.88 7.80
CA ASN A 257 -13.47 0.20 6.62
C ASN A 257 -14.63 0.95 5.96
N LEU A 258 -15.47 1.66 6.72
CA LEU A 258 -16.48 2.58 6.17
C LEU A 258 -15.81 3.67 5.34
N ASN A 259 -14.80 4.34 5.89
CA ASN A 259 -14.08 5.43 5.22
C ASN A 259 -13.45 4.99 3.89
N ASN A 260 -13.03 3.72 3.79
CA ASN A 260 -12.37 3.19 2.60
C ASN A 260 -13.33 2.44 1.67
N VAL A 261 -13.84 1.30 2.11
CA VAL A 261 -14.69 0.39 1.32
C VAL A 261 -16.09 0.97 1.20
N GLY A 262 -16.64 1.51 2.29
CA GLY A 262 -17.97 2.14 2.29
C GLY A 262 -18.03 3.33 1.31
N ALA A 263 -17.01 4.19 1.33
CA ALA A 263 -16.95 5.35 0.45
C ALA A 263 -16.87 4.94 -1.03
N ARG A 264 -16.13 3.85 -1.32
CA ARG A 264 -16.08 3.27 -2.67
C ARG A 264 -17.43 2.68 -3.11
N ASN A 265 -18.15 2.03 -2.20
CA ASN A 265 -19.46 1.47 -2.52
C ASN A 265 -20.48 2.57 -2.84
N ILE A 266 -20.48 3.68 -2.08
CA ILE A 266 -21.31 4.85 -2.38
C ILE A 266 -20.93 5.44 -3.73
N GLU A 267 -19.64 5.61 -4.00
CA GLU A 267 -19.16 6.12 -5.29
C GLU A 267 -19.67 5.27 -6.45
N ALA A 268 -19.51 3.94 -6.37
CA ALA A 268 -19.93 3.03 -7.41
C ALA A 268 -21.45 3.04 -7.66
N GLU A 269 -22.25 3.34 -6.65
CA GLU A 269 -23.71 3.48 -6.76
C GLU A 269 -24.09 4.84 -7.37
N VAL A 270 -23.56 5.93 -6.80
CA VAL A 270 -23.87 7.31 -7.21
C VAL A 270 -23.40 7.60 -8.64
N ASN A 271 -22.25 7.06 -9.04
CA ASN A 271 -21.67 7.21 -10.38
C ASN A 271 -22.01 6.06 -11.32
N SER A 272 -22.97 5.20 -10.98
CA SER A 272 -23.30 4.01 -11.79
C SER A 272 -23.67 4.33 -13.25
N ASP A 273 -24.34 5.46 -13.48
CA ASP A 273 -24.75 5.93 -14.80
C ASP A 273 -23.57 6.34 -15.70
N LEU A 274 -22.44 6.74 -15.11
CA LEU A 274 -21.23 7.13 -15.87
C LEU A 274 -20.59 5.96 -16.63
N ARG A 275 -20.95 4.72 -16.28
CA ARG A 275 -20.52 3.53 -17.03
C ARG A 275 -21.18 3.43 -18.40
N THR A 276 -22.40 3.94 -18.52
CA THR A 276 -23.18 3.90 -19.77
C THR A 276 -23.21 5.26 -20.47
N ASP A 277 -23.16 6.35 -19.71
CA ASP A 277 -23.05 7.71 -20.21
C ASP A 277 -21.89 8.45 -19.51
N PRO A 278 -20.66 8.30 -20.02
CA PRO A 278 -19.49 8.97 -19.45
C PRO A 278 -19.55 10.51 -19.52
N SER A 279 -20.53 11.10 -20.24
CA SER A 279 -20.71 12.55 -20.29
C SER A 279 -21.30 13.13 -19.00
N GLY A 280 -21.89 12.29 -18.15
CA GLY A 280 -22.46 12.69 -16.87
C GLY A 280 -23.69 13.59 -16.97
N ARG A 281 -24.39 13.60 -18.11
CA ARG A 281 -25.55 14.47 -18.34
C ARG A 281 -26.73 14.18 -17.43
N ALA A 282 -26.88 12.94 -16.97
CA ALA A 282 -28.01 12.54 -16.15
C ALA A 282 -28.03 13.21 -14.76
N LYS A 283 -26.86 13.49 -14.17
CA LYS A 283 -26.72 14.14 -12.86
C LYS A 283 -25.50 15.03 -12.82
N THR A 284 -25.70 16.26 -12.36
CA THR A 284 -24.62 17.23 -12.10
C THR A 284 -23.70 16.74 -10.99
N LEU A 285 -22.46 17.26 -10.96
CA LEU A 285 -21.51 16.96 -9.89
C LEU A 285 -22.06 17.33 -8.50
N LEU A 286 -22.76 18.46 -8.37
CA LEU A 286 -23.33 18.90 -7.10
C LEU A 286 -24.41 17.94 -6.59
N GLU A 287 -25.29 17.45 -7.46
CA GLU A 287 -26.31 16.46 -7.11
C GLU A 287 -25.66 15.16 -6.62
N ARG A 288 -24.60 14.70 -7.29
CA ARG A 288 -23.85 13.51 -6.89
C ARG A 288 -23.17 13.68 -5.53
N GLN A 289 -22.56 14.84 -5.27
CA GLN A 289 -21.94 15.14 -3.98
C GLN A 289 -22.98 15.15 -2.85
N ASN A 290 -24.15 15.74 -3.08
CA ASN A 290 -25.23 15.76 -2.11
C ASN A 290 -25.77 14.35 -1.85
N GLU A 291 -26.01 13.56 -2.89
CA GLU A 291 -26.45 12.17 -2.77
C GLU A 291 -25.46 11.31 -1.98
N ALA A 292 -24.16 11.47 -2.26
CA ALA A 292 -23.10 10.78 -1.53
C ALA A 292 -23.08 11.12 -0.04
N ARG A 293 -23.24 12.40 0.29
CA ARG A 293 -23.27 12.89 1.67
C ARG A 293 -24.50 12.36 2.42
N GLU A 294 -25.68 12.43 1.80
CA GLU A 294 -26.92 11.92 2.42
C GLU A 294 -26.84 10.40 2.66
N LYS A 295 -26.34 9.63 1.69
CA LYS A 295 -26.12 8.19 1.85
C LYS A 295 -25.13 7.87 2.97
N ALA A 296 -23.99 8.56 3.03
CA ALA A 296 -22.99 8.35 4.07
C ALA A 296 -23.53 8.72 5.47
N LYS A 297 -24.25 9.84 5.57
CA LYS A 297 -24.88 10.31 6.81
C LYS A 297 -25.97 9.36 7.30
N ALA A 298 -26.74 8.74 6.41
CA ALA A 298 -27.75 7.75 6.78
C ALA A 298 -27.14 6.48 7.41
N ILE A 299 -25.87 6.16 7.09
CA ILE A 299 -25.17 4.98 7.60
C ILE A 299 -24.46 5.28 8.92
N ASP A 300 -23.75 6.40 9.01
CA ASP A 300 -23.02 6.81 10.21
C ASP A 300 -23.08 8.34 10.38
N PRO A 301 -24.12 8.87 11.04
CA PRO A 301 -24.36 10.31 11.15
C PRO A 301 -23.22 11.07 11.84
N ASP A 302 -22.53 10.42 12.78
CA ASP A 302 -21.48 11.02 13.60
C ASP A 302 -20.09 10.94 12.94
N ASN A 303 -19.95 10.16 11.86
CA ASN A 303 -18.68 9.98 11.16
C ASN A 303 -18.56 10.96 9.99
N VAL A 304 -18.20 12.20 10.31
CA VAL A 304 -17.97 13.28 9.33
C VAL A 304 -16.88 12.89 8.32
N VAL A 305 -15.83 12.18 8.76
CA VAL A 305 -14.75 11.72 7.88
C VAL A 305 -15.27 10.79 6.80
N PHE A 306 -16.18 9.87 7.13
CA PHE A 306 -16.81 8.99 6.15
C PHE A 306 -17.63 9.78 5.12
N GLN A 307 -18.39 10.77 5.57
CA GLN A 307 -19.19 11.64 4.70
C GLN A 307 -18.29 12.40 3.72
N ASP A 308 -17.19 12.99 4.18
CA ASP A 308 -16.23 13.69 3.34
C ASP A 308 -15.52 12.75 2.36
N MET A 309 -15.10 11.56 2.82
CA MET A 309 -14.47 10.55 1.98
C MET A 309 -15.40 10.06 0.87
N ALA A 310 -16.69 9.86 1.16
CA ALA A 310 -17.68 9.48 0.14
C ALA A 310 -17.82 10.56 -0.94
N VAL A 311 -17.89 11.84 -0.54
CA VAL A 311 -17.95 12.98 -1.47
C VAL A 311 -16.69 13.07 -2.34
N GLN A 312 -15.50 12.94 -1.74
CA GLN A 312 -14.23 13.00 -2.47
C GLN A 312 -14.08 11.85 -3.47
N ARG A 313 -14.52 10.64 -3.10
CA ARG A 313 -14.51 9.48 -4.01
C ARG A 313 -15.43 9.71 -5.21
N VAL A 314 -16.64 10.22 -4.98
CA VAL A 314 -17.59 10.56 -6.05
C VAL A 314 -17.02 11.60 -7.00
N LEU A 315 -16.39 12.65 -6.48
CA LEU A 315 -15.71 13.67 -7.28
C LEU A 315 -14.60 13.06 -8.16
N ALA A 316 -13.76 12.20 -7.58
CA ALA A 316 -12.68 11.56 -8.31
C ALA A 316 -13.19 10.66 -9.44
N GLY A 317 -14.19 9.81 -9.16
CA GLY A 317 -14.80 8.92 -10.17
C GLY A 317 -15.51 9.69 -11.30
N TYR A 318 -16.17 10.80 -10.95
CA TYR A 318 -16.78 11.70 -11.93
C TYR A 318 -15.73 12.31 -12.85
N ASN A 319 -14.67 12.92 -12.29
CA ASN A 319 -13.60 13.55 -13.08
C ASN A 319 -12.89 12.53 -13.98
N GLN A 320 -12.63 11.33 -13.48
CA GLN A 320 -12.02 10.26 -14.26
C GLN A 320 -12.90 9.86 -15.46
N SER A 321 -14.22 9.76 -15.27
CA SER A 321 -15.16 9.40 -16.34
C SER A 321 -15.24 10.50 -17.42
N ILE A 322 -15.31 11.77 -16.99
CA ILE A 322 -15.33 12.92 -17.90
C ILE A 322 -14.02 13.02 -18.69
N GLN A 323 -12.87 12.78 -18.05
CA GLN A 323 -11.58 12.78 -18.72
C GLN A 323 -11.50 11.65 -19.76
N ALA A 324 -11.89 10.43 -19.38
CA ALA A 324 -11.92 9.29 -20.30
C ALA A 324 -12.81 9.57 -21.53
N LYS A 325 -13.96 10.25 -21.34
CA LYS A 325 -14.83 10.66 -22.46
C LYS A 325 -14.17 11.69 -23.36
N ARG A 326 -13.47 12.68 -22.79
CA ARG A 326 -12.75 13.69 -23.57
C ARG A 326 -11.64 13.06 -24.40
N ASP A 327 -10.89 12.14 -23.81
CA ASP A 327 -9.80 11.45 -24.48
C ASP A 327 -10.32 10.58 -25.65
N LEU A 328 -11.39 9.81 -25.40
CA LEU A 328 -12.07 9.03 -26.44
C LEU A 328 -12.60 9.92 -27.56
N ASP A 329 -13.25 11.03 -27.22
CA ASP A 329 -13.76 11.97 -28.22
C ASP A 329 -12.64 12.57 -29.07
N LEU A 330 -11.51 12.93 -28.47
CA LEU A 330 -10.35 13.45 -29.19
C LEU A 330 -9.77 12.40 -30.14
N ASP A 331 -9.69 11.14 -29.71
CA ASP A 331 -9.21 10.04 -30.57
C ASP A 331 -10.18 9.76 -31.73
N ASN A 332 -11.49 9.81 -31.47
CA ASN A 332 -12.51 9.69 -32.51
C ASN A 332 -12.45 10.87 -33.49
N ILE A 333 -12.31 12.11 -33.00
CA ILE A 333 -12.12 13.31 -33.83
C ILE A 333 -10.88 13.16 -34.73
N ASN A 334 -9.75 12.72 -34.17
CA ASN A 334 -8.51 12.54 -34.93
C ASN A 334 -8.66 11.46 -36.00
N THR A 335 -9.26 10.33 -35.65
CA THR A 335 -9.53 9.22 -36.58
C THR A 335 -10.39 9.67 -37.77
N ILE A 336 -11.47 10.38 -37.50
CA ILE A 336 -12.36 10.93 -38.53
C ILE A 336 -11.64 11.99 -39.36
N SER A 337 -10.93 12.91 -38.72
CA SER A 337 -10.19 13.99 -39.38
C SER A 337 -9.17 13.44 -40.36
N GLU A 338 -8.38 12.44 -39.94
CA GLU A 338 -7.39 11.79 -40.80
C GLU A 338 -8.01 11.15 -42.04
N ALA A 339 -9.11 10.41 -41.87
CA ALA A 339 -9.83 9.78 -42.98
C ALA A 339 -10.41 10.81 -43.96
N LEU A 340 -10.95 11.91 -43.42
CA LEU A 340 -11.55 12.98 -44.20
C LEU A 340 -10.52 13.72 -45.08
N MET A 341 -9.26 13.83 -44.62
CA MET A 341 -8.21 14.55 -45.36
C MET A 341 -7.29 13.66 -46.20
N LYS A 342 -7.06 12.40 -45.81
CA LYS A 342 -6.21 11.47 -46.58
C LYS A 342 -7.00 10.72 -47.66
N GLY A 343 -8.30 10.59 -47.47
CA GLY A 343 -9.16 9.82 -48.36
C GLY A 343 -9.02 8.31 -48.20
N GLY A 344 -9.88 7.58 -48.91
CA GLY A 344 -9.83 6.13 -49.00
C GLY A 344 -8.76 5.61 -49.98
N PRO A 345 -8.73 4.30 -50.26
CA PRO A 345 -7.84 3.71 -51.27
C PRO A 345 -7.97 4.45 -52.61
N GLY A 346 -6.89 5.09 -53.07
CA GLY A 346 -6.86 5.94 -54.27
C GLY A 346 -6.84 7.45 -54.02
N GLY A 347 -6.85 7.91 -52.76
CA GLY A 347 -6.65 9.32 -52.39
C GLY A 347 -7.84 10.24 -52.68
N LYS A 348 -9.00 9.68 -53.04
CA LYS A 348 -10.25 10.44 -53.19
C LYS A 348 -10.75 10.87 -51.81
N LEU A 349 -10.92 12.18 -51.62
CA LEU A 349 -11.46 12.74 -50.39
C LEU A 349 -12.95 12.38 -50.26
N PRO A 350 -13.43 11.96 -49.07
CA PRO A 350 -14.84 11.66 -48.87
C PRO A 350 -15.68 12.94 -48.98
N THR A 351 -16.81 12.83 -49.66
CA THR A 351 -17.76 13.93 -49.88
C THR A 351 -19.11 13.70 -49.20
N THR A 352 -19.36 12.46 -48.76
CA THR A 352 -20.53 12.04 -48.00
C THR A 352 -20.11 11.26 -46.76
N VAL A 353 -21.04 11.10 -45.81
CA VAL A 353 -20.80 10.29 -44.60
C VAL A 353 -20.56 8.82 -44.98
N ASP A 354 -21.30 8.28 -45.94
CA ASP A 354 -21.12 6.90 -46.40
C ASP A 354 -19.73 6.67 -47.01
N GLU A 355 -19.21 7.63 -47.79
CA GLU A 355 -17.84 7.55 -48.31
C GLU A 355 -16.79 7.63 -47.19
N LEU A 356 -17.07 8.41 -46.14
CA LEU A 356 -16.17 8.60 -45.00
C LEU A 356 -16.10 7.35 -44.11
N THR A 357 -17.26 6.79 -43.74
CA THR A 357 -17.34 5.60 -42.91
C THR A 357 -16.88 4.34 -43.68
N ALA A 358 -16.98 4.34 -45.01
CA ALA A 358 -16.42 3.29 -45.86
C ALA A 358 -14.87 3.29 -45.93
N VAL A 359 -14.18 4.34 -45.44
CA VAL A 359 -12.70 4.38 -45.43
C VAL A 359 -12.13 3.24 -44.58
N SER A 360 -12.72 2.98 -43.41
CA SER A 360 -12.36 1.84 -42.56
C SER A 360 -13.42 1.58 -41.47
N PRO A 361 -13.51 0.35 -40.93
CA PRO A 361 -14.37 0.06 -39.77
C PRO A 361 -14.11 0.95 -38.56
N GLN A 362 -12.86 1.37 -38.34
CA GLN A 362 -12.48 2.24 -37.24
C GLN A 362 -13.08 3.64 -37.38
N VAL A 363 -13.15 4.17 -38.62
CA VAL A 363 -13.77 5.48 -38.90
C VAL A 363 -15.29 5.41 -38.72
N ALA A 364 -15.91 4.29 -39.11
CA ALA A 364 -17.34 4.06 -38.86
C ALA A 364 -17.64 4.06 -37.35
N SER A 365 -16.89 3.30 -36.55
CA SER A 365 -17.02 3.26 -35.09
C SER A 365 -16.81 4.64 -34.46
N ALA A 366 -15.73 5.33 -34.85
CA ALA A 366 -15.43 6.67 -34.35
C ALA A 366 -16.55 7.68 -34.67
N TRP A 367 -17.17 7.57 -35.85
CA TRP A 367 -18.30 8.41 -36.24
C TRP A 367 -19.53 8.14 -35.39
N GLU A 368 -19.90 6.87 -35.19
CA GLU A 368 -21.07 6.47 -34.40
C GLU A 368 -20.96 6.87 -32.93
N GLU A 369 -19.75 6.78 -32.35
CA GLU A 369 -19.48 7.14 -30.96
C GLU A 369 -19.39 8.66 -30.72
N LEU A 370 -19.18 9.44 -31.78
CA LEU A 370 -19.04 10.88 -31.68
C LEU A 370 -20.39 11.57 -31.46
N GLU A 371 -20.41 12.59 -30.60
CA GLU A 371 -21.65 13.33 -30.36
C GLU A 371 -22.20 14.02 -31.63
N PRO A 372 -23.53 14.10 -31.81
CA PRO A 372 -24.15 14.75 -32.98
C PRO A 372 -23.75 16.22 -33.18
N SER A 373 -23.40 16.92 -32.10
CA SER A 373 -22.85 18.29 -32.16
C SER A 373 -21.50 18.33 -32.89
N LYS A 374 -20.63 17.35 -32.63
CA LYS A 374 -19.30 17.22 -33.23
C LYS A 374 -19.36 16.60 -34.63
N GLN A 375 -20.26 15.65 -34.88
CA GLN A 375 -20.50 15.13 -36.23
C GLN A 375 -20.85 16.26 -37.23
N ARG A 376 -21.59 17.28 -36.78
CA ARG A 376 -21.94 18.44 -37.60
C ARG A 376 -20.75 19.28 -38.07
N SER A 377 -19.61 19.32 -37.35
CA SER A 377 -18.42 20.03 -37.84
C SER A 377 -17.84 19.34 -39.08
N PHE A 378 -17.76 18.01 -39.03
CA PHE A 378 -17.30 17.18 -40.15
C PHE A 378 -18.21 17.24 -41.38
N MET A 379 -19.53 17.42 -41.19
CA MET A 379 -20.46 17.62 -42.33
C MET A 379 -20.09 18.84 -43.18
N ARG A 380 -19.55 19.91 -42.58
CA ARG A 380 -19.05 21.07 -43.35
C ARG A 380 -17.82 20.70 -44.16
N ALA A 381 -16.91 19.92 -43.58
CA ALA A 381 -15.68 19.50 -44.25
C ALA A 381 -15.98 18.56 -45.44
N LEU A 382 -16.93 17.63 -45.29
CA LEU A 382 -17.44 16.80 -46.41
C LEU A 382 -18.04 17.66 -47.53
N SER A 383 -18.82 18.68 -47.19
CA SER A 383 -19.36 19.63 -48.18
C SER A 383 -18.27 20.45 -48.87
N GLN A 384 -17.19 20.79 -48.18
CA GLN A 384 -16.03 21.44 -48.80
C GLN A 384 -15.29 20.50 -49.76
N ASN A 385 -15.04 19.26 -49.36
CA ASN A 385 -14.44 18.25 -50.24
C ASN A 385 -15.26 18.06 -51.53
N ALA A 386 -16.59 18.10 -51.44
CA ALA A 386 -17.49 18.02 -52.60
C ALA A 386 -17.35 19.20 -53.58
N LYS A 387 -16.84 20.35 -53.11
CA LYS A 387 -16.58 21.54 -53.94
C LYS A 387 -15.16 21.57 -54.54
N GLY A 388 -14.31 20.60 -54.19
CA GLY A 388 -12.89 20.56 -54.57
C GLY A 388 -11.97 21.26 -53.56
N ASP A 389 -10.66 21.04 -53.71
CA ASP A 389 -9.66 21.62 -52.80
C ASP A 389 -9.64 23.15 -52.91
N VAL A 390 -9.45 23.81 -51.77
CA VAL A 390 -9.35 25.26 -51.70
C VAL A 390 -7.94 25.63 -52.18
N ALA A 391 -7.81 26.56 -53.13
CA ALA A 391 -6.51 27.11 -53.47
C ALA A 391 -6.00 28.01 -52.33
N TRP A 392 -4.68 28.08 -52.10
CA TRP A 392 -4.17 29.04 -51.12
C TRP A 392 -4.61 30.47 -51.45
N THR A 393 -5.16 31.11 -50.43
CA THR A 393 -5.35 32.54 -50.39
C THR A 393 -4.31 33.14 -49.44
N GLN A 394 -4.04 34.43 -49.59
CA GLN A 394 -3.17 35.16 -48.67
C GLN A 394 -3.63 35.02 -47.21
N ALA A 395 -4.94 35.18 -46.96
CA ALA A 395 -5.53 35.03 -45.64
C ALA A 395 -5.36 33.60 -45.09
N GLY A 396 -5.55 32.59 -45.95
CA GLY A 396 -5.34 31.18 -45.58
C GLY A 396 -3.89 30.89 -45.19
N LEU A 397 -2.92 31.42 -45.94
CA LEU A 397 -1.49 31.22 -45.66
C LEU A 397 -1.07 31.85 -44.32
N LYS A 398 -1.56 33.06 -44.05
CA LYS A 398 -1.37 33.73 -42.74
C LYS A 398 -1.94 32.88 -41.61
N ARG A 399 -3.17 32.38 -41.79
CA ARG A 399 -3.85 31.53 -40.81
C ARG A 399 -3.08 30.23 -40.55
N TYR A 400 -2.59 29.56 -41.59
CA TYR A 400 -1.78 28.36 -41.46
C TYR A 400 -0.52 28.60 -40.62
N GLN A 401 0.23 29.68 -40.88
CA GLN A 401 1.43 30.01 -40.11
C GLN A 401 1.13 30.31 -38.64
N GLN A 402 0.02 31.00 -38.38
CA GLN A 402 -0.44 31.22 -37.00
C GLN A 402 -0.71 29.89 -36.30
N LEU A 403 -1.35 28.93 -36.97
CA LEU A 403 -1.63 27.61 -36.41
C LEU A 403 -0.36 26.79 -36.18
N VAL A 404 0.58 26.80 -37.14
CA VAL A 404 1.90 26.17 -36.96
C VAL A 404 2.67 26.81 -35.80
N GLY A 405 2.64 28.14 -35.68
CA GLY A 405 3.25 28.87 -34.58
C GLY A 405 2.61 28.55 -33.23
N MET A 406 1.28 28.51 -33.17
CA MET A 406 0.50 28.12 -31.99
C MET A 406 0.84 26.70 -31.54
N ALA A 407 1.03 25.76 -32.48
CA ALA A 407 1.49 24.40 -32.16
C ALA A 407 2.85 24.35 -31.45
N GLN A 408 3.67 25.41 -31.57
CA GLN A 408 4.96 25.55 -30.89
C GLN A 408 4.88 26.40 -29.62
N SER A 409 4.09 27.47 -29.66
CA SER A 409 4.05 28.50 -28.62
C SER A 409 2.99 28.24 -27.55
N SER A 410 1.91 27.54 -27.89
CA SER A 410 0.79 27.21 -27.00
C SER A 410 0.10 25.92 -27.45
N PRO A 411 0.75 24.75 -27.22
CA PRO A 411 0.26 23.46 -27.69
C PRO A 411 -1.13 23.09 -27.17
N ASP A 412 -1.47 23.47 -25.95
CA ASP A 412 -2.80 23.24 -25.36
C ASP A 412 -3.90 23.98 -26.15
N GLU A 413 -3.69 25.27 -26.47
CA GLU A 413 -4.62 26.05 -27.30
C GLU A 413 -4.73 25.48 -28.72
N PHE A 414 -3.63 24.94 -29.26
CA PHE A 414 -3.61 24.34 -30.60
C PHE A 414 -4.39 23.03 -30.68
N LEU A 415 -4.37 22.22 -29.61
CA LEU A 415 -5.14 20.98 -29.53
C LEU A 415 -6.65 21.22 -29.56
N ASP A 416 -7.12 22.41 -29.16
CA ASP A 416 -8.53 22.80 -29.20
C ASP A 416 -8.99 23.32 -30.59
N VAL A 417 -8.08 23.49 -31.56
CA VAL A 417 -8.42 24.00 -32.91
C VAL A 417 -9.05 22.91 -33.79
N ASP A 418 -10.22 23.21 -34.36
CA ASP A 418 -10.82 22.40 -35.43
C ASP A 418 -10.17 22.69 -36.78
N VAL A 419 -9.08 21.98 -37.06
CA VAL A 419 -8.31 22.08 -38.32
C VAL A 419 -9.16 21.77 -39.55
N THR A 420 -10.18 20.91 -39.42
CA THR A 420 -11.01 20.48 -40.57
C THR A 420 -11.88 21.62 -41.10
N ALA A 421 -12.28 22.55 -40.23
CA ALA A 421 -13.10 23.71 -40.56
C ALA A 421 -12.31 24.88 -41.16
N GLU A 422 -10.97 24.86 -41.10
CA GLU A 422 -10.13 25.95 -41.59
C GLU A 422 -10.22 26.12 -43.12
N ASN A 423 -10.25 27.36 -43.60
CA ASN A 423 -10.31 27.67 -45.04
C ASN A 423 -8.91 27.70 -45.67
N ILE A 424 -8.21 26.57 -45.59
CA ILE A 424 -6.86 26.34 -46.11
C ILE A 424 -6.84 25.06 -46.94
N PRO A 425 -5.85 24.85 -47.82
CA PRO A 425 -5.82 23.68 -48.68
C PRO A 425 -5.65 22.39 -47.88
N ASN A 426 -6.16 21.28 -48.41
CA ASN A 426 -6.22 20.01 -47.69
C ASN A 426 -4.83 19.50 -47.30
N SER A 427 -3.81 19.71 -48.15
CA SER A 427 -2.42 19.37 -47.83
C SER A 427 -1.89 20.08 -46.57
N ALA A 428 -2.36 21.29 -46.27
CA ALA A 428 -2.02 22.05 -45.08
C ALA A 428 -2.74 21.50 -43.84
N LYS A 429 -4.02 21.15 -43.98
CA LYS A 429 -4.82 20.52 -42.92
C LYS A 429 -4.20 19.21 -42.45
N VAL A 430 -3.79 18.34 -43.38
CA VAL A 430 -3.11 17.06 -43.06
C VAL A 430 -1.87 17.28 -42.20
N ARG A 431 -1.07 18.32 -42.50
CA ARG A 431 0.12 18.64 -41.71
C ARG A 431 -0.22 19.14 -40.32
N LEU A 432 -1.23 20.02 -40.19
CA LEU A 432 -1.66 20.54 -38.89
C LEU A 432 -2.19 19.43 -37.99
N VAL A 433 -2.97 18.48 -38.52
CA VAL A 433 -3.41 17.30 -37.74
C VAL A 433 -2.22 16.42 -37.35
N GLY A 434 -1.25 16.23 -38.26
CA GLY A 434 0.01 15.58 -37.90
C GLY A 434 0.79 16.31 -36.79
N GLN A 435 0.69 17.65 -36.73
CA GLN A 435 1.25 18.44 -35.63
C GLN A 435 0.43 18.31 -34.35
N GLN A 436 -0.90 18.20 -34.42
CA GLN A 436 -1.76 17.95 -33.24
C GLN A 436 -1.42 16.59 -32.61
N ALA A 437 -1.25 15.55 -33.43
CA ALA A 437 -0.80 14.24 -32.97
C ALA A 437 0.57 14.30 -32.27
N LYS A 438 1.52 15.09 -32.81
CA LYS A 438 2.83 15.31 -32.19
C LYS A 438 2.75 16.13 -30.90
N ALA A 439 1.92 17.18 -30.86
CA ALA A 439 1.71 18.00 -29.67
C ALA A 439 1.07 17.18 -28.53
N LYS A 440 0.16 16.25 -28.85
CA LYS A 440 -0.40 15.30 -27.88
C LYS A 440 0.68 14.38 -27.29
N ALA A 441 1.64 13.94 -28.11
CA ALA A 441 2.74 13.08 -27.66
C ALA A 441 3.88 13.85 -26.95
N ALA A 442 4.04 15.14 -27.25
CA ALA A 442 5.09 16.01 -26.73
C ALA A 442 4.54 17.45 -26.52
N PRO A 443 3.92 17.72 -25.37
CA PRO A 443 3.16 18.96 -25.12
C PRO A 443 4.03 20.22 -25.00
N GLU A 444 5.35 20.10 -25.06
CA GLU A 444 6.23 21.26 -24.98
C GLU A 444 6.56 21.90 -26.35
N GLY A 445 6.04 21.38 -27.47
CA GLY A 445 6.41 21.83 -28.81
C GLY A 445 7.86 21.48 -29.20
N ASP A 446 8.28 21.83 -30.42
CA ASP A 446 9.60 21.51 -30.97
C ASP A 446 10.71 22.26 -30.20
N PRO A 447 11.59 21.55 -29.47
CA PRO A 447 12.64 22.18 -28.67
C PRO A 447 13.61 23.00 -29.52
N ARG A 448 13.75 22.69 -30.82
CA ARG A 448 14.62 23.42 -31.74
C ARG A 448 14.12 24.82 -32.02
N VAL A 449 12.81 24.98 -32.23
CA VAL A 449 12.18 26.28 -32.49
C VAL A 449 12.21 27.12 -31.22
N ARG A 450 11.95 26.54 -30.05
CA ARG A 450 12.12 27.22 -28.75
C ARG A 450 13.55 27.72 -28.55
N GLN A 451 14.55 26.89 -28.81
CA GLN A 451 15.95 27.28 -28.71
C GLN A 451 16.31 28.41 -29.69
N ALA A 452 15.78 28.36 -30.91
CA ALA A 452 15.98 29.43 -31.89
C ALA A 452 15.36 30.75 -31.41
N MET A 453 14.13 30.73 -30.89
CA MET A 453 13.48 31.92 -30.33
C MET A 453 14.27 32.51 -29.15
N SER A 454 14.80 31.66 -28.27
CA SER A 454 15.67 32.11 -27.17
C SER A 454 16.97 32.75 -27.67
N THR A 455 17.59 32.18 -28.71
CA THR A 455 18.80 32.73 -29.33
C THR A 455 18.54 34.08 -30.01
N LEU A 456 17.34 34.27 -30.54
CA LEU A 456 16.94 35.46 -31.27
C LEU A 456 16.34 36.56 -30.40
N LEU A 457 16.20 36.35 -29.09
CA LEU A 457 15.60 37.29 -28.15
C LEU A 457 16.14 38.74 -28.29
N PRO A 458 17.47 38.97 -28.44
CA PRO A 458 18.00 40.33 -28.60
C PRO A 458 17.53 41.04 -29.88
N LEU A 459 17.23 40.27 -30.93
CA LEU A 459 16.73 40.78 -32.21
C LEU A 459 15.20 40.97 -32.19
N LEU A 460 14.48 40.12 -31.46
CA LEU A 460 13.02 40.09 -31.40
C LEU A 460 12.42 41.04 -30.37
N GLY A 461 13.13 41.32 -29.28
CA GLY A 461 12.71 42.24 -28.23
C GLY A 461 12.34 43.64 -28.75
N PRO A 462 13.21 44.32 -29.52
CA PRO A 462 12.97 45.67 -30.03
C PRO A 462 11.74 45.81 -30.95
N VAL A 463 11.33 44.73 -31.60
CA VAL A 463 10.17 44.70 -32.52
C VAL A 463 8.90 44.14 -31.84
N GLY A 464 8.95 43.90 -30.52
CA GLY A 464 7.79 43.43 -29.76
C GLY A 464 7.46 41.95 -29.92
N LEU A 465 8.41 41.13 -30.37
CA LEU A 465 8.24 39.68 -30.60
C LEU A 465 9.09 38.81 -29.64
N GLY A 466 9.59 39.40 -28.54
CA GLY A 466 10.42 38.68 -27.56
C GLY A 466 9.66 37.64 -26.73
N SER A 467 8.34 37.78 -26.59
CA SER A 467 7.47 36.81 -25.90
C SER A 467 6.03 36.93 -26.42
N ARG A 468 5.27 35.84 -26.35
CA ARG A 468 3.83 35.81 -26.66
C ARG A 468 3.04 36.52 -25.57
N THR A 469 2.22 37.50 -25.93
CA THR A 469 1.30 38.23 -25.06
C THR A 469 -0.07 38.29 -25.72
N THR A 470 -1.10 38.67 -24.96
CA THR A 470 -2.46 38.81 -25.52
C THR A 470 -2.56 39.89 -26.61
N GLN A 471 -1.67 40.88 -26.62
CA GLN A 471 -1.66 41.95 -27.61
C GLN A 471 -0.91 41.60 -28.90
N ASN A 472 0.08 40.71 -28.84
CA ASN A 472 0.91 40.35 -30.00
C ASN A 472 0.73 38.90 -30.47
N GLN A 473 -0.18 38.13 -29.86
CA GLN A 473 -0.38 36.69 -30.08
C GLN A 473 -0.37 36.29 -31.55
N ALA A 474 -1.16 36.98 -32.38
CA ALA A 474 -1.27 36.71 -33.81
C ALA A 474 0.04 36.97 -34.58
N ASP A 475 0.76 38.03 -34.24
CA ASP A 475 2.02 38.41 -34.89
C ASP A 475 3.17 37.53 -34.42
N TYR A 476 3.19 37.18 -33.13
CA TYR A 476 4.14 36.27 -32.52
C TYR A 476 3.99 34.87 -33.12
N ASP A 477 2.77 34.32 -33.14
CA ASP A 477 2.51 32.98 -33.69
C ASP A 477 2.82 32.95 -35.20
N GLN A 478 2.48 33.99 -35.96
CA GLN A 478 2.83 34.08 -37.39
C GLN A 478 4.35 34.13 -37.61
N PHE A 479 5.10 34.89 -36.81
CA PHE A 479 6.56 34.95 -36.89
C PHE A 479 7.19 33.60 -36.55
N VAL A 480 6.78 32.98 -35.43
CA VAL A 480 7.26 31.66 -35.00
C VAL A 480 7.01 30.61 -36.06
N GLY A 481 5.81 30.60 -36.66
CA GLY A 481 5.49 29.70 -37.78
C GLY A 481 6.40 29.92 -38.99
N ALA A 482 6.58 31.17 -39.42
CA ALA A 482 7.45 31.50 -40.55
C ALA A 482 8.94 31.18 -40.30
N LEU A 483 9.40 31.31 -39.05
CA LEU A 483 10.75 30.92 -38.63
C LEU A 483 10.92 29.40 -38.66
N ALA A 484 9.95 28.65 -38.10
CA ALA A 484 9.97 27.20 -38.11
C ALA A 484 10.03 26.64 -39.54
N ASP A 485 9.29 27.25 -40.48
CA ASP A 485 9.35 26.91 -41.90
C ASP A 485 10.76 27.13 -42.49
N GLN A 486 11.38 28.29 -42.25
CA GLN A 486 12.75 28.56 -42.74
C GLN A 486 13.80 27.61 -42.13
N MET A 487 13.62 27.21 -40.88
CA MET A 487 14.50 26.25 -40.22
C MET A 487 14.39 24.85 -40.85
N HIS A 488 13.17 24.39 -41.13
CA HIS A 488 12.94 23.11 -41.80
C HIS A 488 13.55 23.12 -43.21
N GLU A 489 13.39 24.20 -43.96
CA GLU A 489 13.99 24.33 -45.30
C GLU A 489 15.52 24.29 -45.26
N TYR A 490 16.14 24.98 -44.30
CA TYR A 490 17.58 24.97 -44.15
C TYR A 490 18.10 23.56 -43.85
N GLU A 491 17.41 22.81 -42.99
CA GLU A 491 17.71 21.41 -42.73
C GLU A 491 17.55 20.54 -44.00
N ASP A 492 16.51 20.77 -44.79
CA ASP A 492 16.27 20.01 -46.02
C ASP A 492 17.33 20.25 -47.10
N VAL A 493 17.75 21.51 -47.27
CA VAL A 493 18.70 21.93 -48.32
C VAL A 493 20.14 21.63 -47.93
N PHE A 494 20.53 21.99 -46.70
CA PHE A 494 21.92 21.89 -46.25
C PHE A 494 22.20 20.60 -45.48
N LYS A 495 21.17 19.77 -45.22
CA LYS A 495 21.27 18.52 -44.45
C LYS A 495 21.91 18.71 -43.06
N LYS A 496 21.81 19.93 -42.51
CA LYS A 496 22.34 20.33 -41.19
C LYS A 496 21.42 21.36 -40.54
N ARG A 497 21.50 21.49 -39.21
CA ARG A 497 20.66 22.43 -38.43
C ARG A 497 21.19 23.87 -38.55
N PRO A 498 20.31 24.89 -38.66
CA PRO A 498 20.74 26.28 -38.60
C PRO A 498 21.20 26.65 -37.18
N GLN A 499 22.31 27.39 -37.07
CA GLN A 499 22.84 27.84 -35.78
C GLN A 499 23.34 29.29 -35.84
N GLY A 500 23.30 29.98 -34.70
CA GLY A 500 23.92 31.30 -34.51
C GLY A 500 23.57 32.31 -35.61
N LYS A 501 24.54 32.58 -36.50
CA LYS A 501 24.38 33.51 -37.62
C LYS A 501 23.30 33.09 -38.61
N ASP A 502 23.12 31.78 -38.88
CA ASP A 502 22.06 31.31 -39.79
C ASP A 502 20.67 31.71 -39.27
N LEU A 503 20.45 31.57 -37.96
CA LEU A 503 19.20 31.94 -37.31
C LEU A 503 19.00 33.47 -37.32
N GLN A 504 20.05 34.23 -37.04
CA GLN A 504 20.01 35.70 -37.10
C GLN A 504 19.69 36.19 -38.52
N ASP A 505 20.28 35.57 -39.54
CA ASP A 505 20.01 35.90 -40.93
C ASP A 505 18.57 35.50 -41.32
N MET A 506 18.05 34.36 -40.85
CA MET A 506 16.64 33.98 -41.04
C MET A 506 15.68 34.99 -40.42
N ALA A 507 15.88 35.31 -39.15
CA ALA A 507 15.03 36.24 -38.42
C ALA A 507 15.16 37.66 -38.99
N GLY A 508 16.36 38.11 -39.33
CA GLY A 508 16.62 39.39 -39.98
C GLY A 508 15.89 39.52 -41.33
N ARG A 509 15.83 38.44 -42.12
CA ARG A 509 15.02 38.39 -43.36
C ARG A 509 13.53 38.55 -43.05
N LEU A 510 13.01 37.81 -42.09
CA LEU A 510 11.60 37.89 -41.71
C LEU A 510 11.22 39.29 -41.19
N LEU A 511 12.13 39.94 -40.48
CA LEU A 511 11.97 41.29 -39.92
C LEU A 511 12.34 42.43 -40.90
N GLN A 512 12.67 42.13 -42.15
CA GLN A 512 12.93 43.17 -43.13
C GLN A 512 11.62 43.89 -43.48
N GLN A 513 11.58 45.21 -43.30
CA GLN A 513 10.43 46.02 -43.70
C GLN A 513 10.42 46.22 -45.21
N MET A 514 9.29 45.92 -45.83
CA MET A 514 9.05 46.07 -47.26
C MET A 514 7.72 46.79 -47.50
N HIS A 515 7.56 47.34 -48.70
CA HIS A 515 6.35 48.08 -49.05
C HIS A 515 5.15 47.14 -49.08
N SER A 516 4.11 47.43 -48.29
CA SER A 516 2.95 46.55 -48.18
C SER A 516 1.99 46.75 -49.37
N PRO A 517 1.72 45.71 -50.18
CA PRO A 517 0.73 45.78 -51.25
C PRO A 517 -0.72 45.95 -50.75
N GLU A 518 -0.98 45.65 -49.47
CA GLU A 518 -2.33 45.61 -48.88
C GLU A 518 -2.91 47.01 -48.63
N PHE A 519 -2.05 48.02 -48.53
CA PHE A 519 -2.44 49.42 -48.45
C PHE A 519 -1.91 50.16 -49.68
N MET A 520 -2.79 50.66 -50.55
CA MET A 520 -2.48 51.41 -51.80
C MET A 520 -1.76 52.77 -51.59
N LEU A 521 -1.14 52.98 -50.42
CA LEU A 521 -0.43 54.20 -50.06
C LEU A 521 1.08 53.93 -50.13
N PRO A 522 1.87 54.65 -50.96
CA PRO A 522 3.28 54.34 -51.27
C PRO A 522 4.28 54.40 -50.08
N TRP A 523 3.81 54.67 -48.87
CA TRP A 523 4.60 54.75 -47.63
C TRP A 523 4.26 53.65 -46.62
N SER A 524 3.30 52.75 -46.90
CA SER A 524 2.99 51.62 -46.02
C SER A 524 4.18 50.64 -45.99
N LYS A 525 4.78 50.41 -44.82
CA LYS A 525 5.84 49.42 -44.62
C LYS A 525 5.36 48.38 -43.63
N ASP A 526 5.58 47.12 -43.96
CA ASP A 526 5.32 46.01 -43.03
C ASP A 526 6.45 44.98 -43.11
N TYR A 527 6.53 44.10 -42.11
CA TYR A 527 7.57 43.07 -42.04
C TYR A 527 7.35 41.97 -43.08
N MET A 528 8.44 41.40 -43.60
CA MET A 528 8.39 40.37 -44.65
C MET A 528 7.53 39.16 -44.26
N TYR A 529 7.52 38.76 -42.99
CA TYR A 529 6.67 37.65 -42.53
C TYR A 529 5.17 37.95 -42.60
N LYS A 530 4.78 39.24 -42.66
CA LYS A 530 3.40 39.73 -42.79
C LYS A 530 2.98 39.97 -44.23
N MET A 531 3.91 40.03 -45.17
CA MET A 531 3.60 40.46 -46.53
C MET A 531 2.80 39.43 -47.35
N PRO A 532 1.85 39.90 -48.18
CA PRO A 532 1.25 39.11 -49.25
C PRO A 532 2.30 38.54 -50.21
N ILE A 533 2.06 37.33 -50.72
CA ILE A 533 2.69 36.88 -51.96
C ILE A 533 1.81 37.41 -53.11
N PRO A 534 2.32 38.23 -54.04
CA PRO A 534 1.53 38.73 -55.17
C PRO A 534 1.03 37.57 -56.06
N ASP A 535 -0.23 37.64 -56.47
CA ASP A 535 -0.91 36.59 -57.26
C ASP A 535 -0.17 36.24 -58.56
N GLU A 536 0.45 37.23 -59.22
CA GLU A 536 1.28 37.03 -60.42
C GLU A 536 2.51 36.16 -60.14
N VAL A 537 3.14 36.33 -58.96
CA VAL A 537 4.31 35.53 -58.58
C VAL A 537 3.88 34.13 -58.17
N LEU A 538 2.73 34.02 -57.51
CA LEU A 538 2.12 32.75 -57.15
C LEU A 538 1.80 31.92 -58.41
N THR A 539 1.24 32.57 -59.43
CA THR A 539 0.93 31.96 -60.74
C THR A 539 2.21 31.57 -61.48
N ARG A 540 3.20 32.47 -61.59
CA ARG A 540 4.47 32.19 -62.29
C ARG A 540 5.27 31.07 -61.63
N ALA A 541 5.38 31.06 -60.30
CA ALA A 541 6.08 30.02 -59.57
C ALA A 541 5.41 28.64 -59.75
N LYS A 542 4.07 28.60 -59.81
CA LYS A 542 3.32 27.37 -60.15
C LYS A 542 3.69 26.87 -61.54
N THR A 543 3.70 27.76 -62.53
CA THR A 543 4.01 27.41 -63.93
C THR A 543 5.46 26.93 -64.11
N GLU A 544 6.43 27.65 -63.55
CA GLU A 544 7.86 27.33 -63.69
C GLU A 544 8.25 26.03 -62.97
N PHE A 545 7.70 25.78 -61.78
CA PHE A 545 7.99 24.56 -61.03
C PHE A 545 7.34 23.33 -61.68
N LYS A 546 6.10 23.45 -62.17
CA LYS A 546 5.41 22.38 -62.90
C LYS A 546 6.16 22.00 -64.18
N ALA A 547 6.65 23.00 -64.91
CA ALA A 547 7.47 22.78 -66.11
C ALA A 547 8.80 22.07 -65.80
N LYS A 548 9.38 22.31 -64.62
CA LYS A 548 10.68 21.76 -64.22
C LYS A 548 10.59 20.37 -63.59
N ASN A 549 9.53 20.09 -62.83
CA ASN A 549 9.46 18.90 -61.97
C ASN A 549 8.32 17.94 -62.37
N GLY A 550 7.46 18.29 -63.32
CA GLY A 550 6.41 17.40 -63.85
C GLY A 550 5.18 17.24 -62.96
N TYR A 551 5.13 17.91 -61.81
CA TYR A 551 3.97 17.97 -60.91
C TYR A 551 3.80 19.40 -60.37
N GLU A 552 2.58 19.74 -59.93
CA GLU A 552 2.34 21.05 -59.34
C GLU A 552 3.13 21.22 -58.03
N PRO A 553 3.85 22.34 -57.86
CA PRO A 553 4.54 22.61 -56.61
C PRO A 553 3.58 22.56 -55.43
N SER A 554 4.02 21.96 -54.32
CA SER A 554 3.40 22.27 -53.03
C SER A 554 3.54 23.77 -52.78
N ASP A 555 2.59 24.41 -52.12
CA ASP A 555 2.61 25.87 -52.07
C ASP A 555 3.72 26.48 -51.20
N ASP A 556 4.34 25.68 -50.32
CA ASP A 556 5.65 25.99 -49.74
C ASP A 556 6.73 26.19 -50.81
N ALA A 557 6.73 25.43 -51.91
CA ALA A 557 7.65 25.64 -53.02
C ALA A 557 7.42 26.98 -53.72
N ILE A 558 6.18 27.48 -53.71
CA ILE A 558 5.82 28.77 -54.30
C ILE A 558 6.28 29.92 -53.39
N ARG A 559 6.07 29.81 -52.07
CA ARG A 559 6.61 30.78 -51.10
C ARG A 559 8.15 30.77 -51.08
N ARG A 560 8.76 29.58 -51.15
CA ARG A 560 10.22 29.39 -51.31
C ARG A 560 10.73 30.10 -52.57
N GLU A 561 10.05 29.93 -53.70
CA GLU A 561 10.40 30.59 -54.95
C GLU A 561 10.25 32.11 -54.85
N TYR A 562 9.18 32.61 -54.23
CA TYR A 562 8.97 34.05 -54.03
C TYR A 562 10.04 34.69 -53.13
N ILE A 563 10.30 34.11 -51.96
CA ILE A 563 11.33 34.60 -51.03
C ILE A 563 12.72 34.54 -51.70
N ARG A 564 13.02 33.45 -52.43
CA ARG A 564 14.25 33.31 -53.21
C ARG A 564 14.38 34.36 -54.31
N GLN A 565 13.30 34.69 -55.01
CA GLN A 565 13.30 35.72 -56.05
C GLN A 565 13.47 37.12 -55.46
N GLN A 566 12.84 37.43 -54.32
CA GLN A 566 13.06 38.69 -53.62
C GLN A 566 14.51 38.80 -53.10
N TYR A 567 15.09 37.70 -52.61
CA TYR A 567 16.50 37.64 -52.24
C TYR A 567 17.42 37.90 -53.44
N GLN A 568 17.19 37.25 -54.58
CA GLN A 568 17.97 37.47 -55.79
C GLN A 568 17.88 38.92 -56.31
N LYS A 569 16.70 39.54 -56.17
CA LYS A 569 16.50 40.95 -56.54
C LYS A 569 17.22 41.92 -55.61
N LEU A 570 17.27 41.64 -54.31
CA LEU A 570 17.86 42.52 -53.31
C LEU A 570 19.37 42.31 -53.11
N TYR A 571 19.88 41.09 -53.34
CA TYR A 571 21.25 40.70 -52.95
C TYR A 571 22.02 39.89 -54.02
N GLY A 572 21.42 39.60 -55.19
CA GLY A 572 22.05 38.79 -56.23
C GLY A 572 21.99 37.26 -55.97
N LYS A 573 22.45 36.45 -56.94
CA LYS A 573 22.45 34.98 -56.81
C LYS A 573 23.45 34.54 -55.72
N PRO A 574 23.08 33.64 -54.79
CA PRO A 574 24.02 33.12 -53.81
C PRO A 574 25.12 32.33 -54.53
N GLN A 575 26.36 32.78 -54.40
CA GLN A 575 27.51 31.97 -54.79
C GLN A 575 27.64 30.83 -53.79
N ARG A 576 27.69 29.58 -54.28
CA ARG A 576 28.16 28.46 -53.46
C ARG A 576 29.56 28.82 -52.96
N PRO A 577 29.87 28.69 -51.65
CA PRO A 577 31.24 28.83 -51.22
C PRO A 577 32.06 27.75 -51.95
N GLU A 578 33.12 28.17 -52.64
CA GLU A 578 34.02 27.27 -53.33
C GLU A 578 34.51 26.20 -52.35
N ALA A 579 34.38 24.94 -52.77
CA ALA A 579 34.94 23.84 -52.03
C ALA A 579 36.45 24.06 -51.94
N LYS A 580 36.96 24.33 -50.73
CA LYS A 580 38.39 24.30 -50.48
C LYS A 580 38.85 22.85 -50.68
N SER A 581 39.57 22.64 -51.78
CA SER A 581 40.34 21.43 -52.11
C SER A 581 41.42 21.15 -51.08
#